data_AF-A0A915Z4G5-F1
#
_entry.id   AF-A0A915Z4G5-F1
#
_cell.length_a   1.000
_cell.length_b   1.000
_cell.length_c   1.000
_cell.angle_alpha   90.00
_cell.angle_beta   90.00
_cell.angle_gamma   90.00
#
_symmetry.space_group_name_H-M   'P 1'
#
loop_
_entity.id
_entity.type
_entity.pdbx_description
1 polymer ?
#
loop_
_entity_poly.entity_id
_entity_poly.type
_entity_poly.pdbx_seq_one_letter_code
_entity_poly.pdbx_strand_id
1 'polypeptide(L)'
;MKKCWDNDPEKRPTAKELKNFFFKWIEEYKIEEDEENRIPIPDNEEVKCHPESYYTSRKIDYSDELNQQFEFELSNKIVITEDNHDYEIKMSESLVRP
;
A
#
# COMPACT_ATOMS: atom_id res chain seq x y z
N MET A 1 4.46 -12.05 12.11
CA MET A 1 4.16 -10.62 12.36
C MET A 1 4.89 -10.00 13.54
N LYS A 2 5.09 -10.68 14.69
CA LYS A 2 5.79 -10.09 15.86
C LYS A 2 7.14 -9.43 15.53
N LYS A 3 7.96 -10.04 14.67
CA LYS A 3 9.26 -9.49 14.22
C LYS A 3 9.12 -8.16 13.44
N CYS A 4 7.99 -7.92 12.78
CA CYS A 4 7.73 -6.68 12.05
C CYS A 4 7.51 -5.48 13.00
N TRP A 5 7.17 -5.75 14.26
CA TRP A 5 6.92 -4.75 15.29
C TRP A 5 8.09 -4.64 16.28
N ASP A 6 9.30 -5.06 15.88
CA ASP A 6 10.47 -4.81 16.70
C ASP A 6 10.68 -3.30 16.86
N ASN A 7 11.00 -2.88 18.09
CA ASN A 7 11.31 -1.48 18.40
C ASN A 7 12.56 -1.02 17.67
N ASP A 8 13.49 -1.95 17.44
CA ASP A 8 14.70 -1.73 16.68
C ASP A 8 14.42 -1.93 15.17
N PRO A 9 14.54 -0.89 14.33
CA PRO A 9 14.29 -1.01 12.90
C PRO A 9 15.20 -2.04 12.22
N GLU A 10 16.43 -2.22 12.69
CA GLU A 10 17.40 -3.15 12.08
C GLU A 10 17.01 -4.62 12.31
N LYS A 11 16.21 -4.89 13.34
CA LYS A 11 15.70 -6.24 13.63
C LYS A 11 14.44 -6.60 12.88
N ARG A 12 13.79 -5.62 12.23
CA ARG A 12 12.61 -5.86 11.40
C ARG A 12 13.02 -6.63 10.15
N PRO A 13 12.16 -7.52 9.65
CA PRO A 13 12.43 -8.21 8.40
C PRO A 13 12.40 -7.22 7.23
N THR A 14 13.28 -7.46 6.27
CA THR A 14 13.27 -6.80 4.97
C THR A 14 12.05 -7.22 4.15
N ALA A 15 11.69 -6.42 3.15
CA ALA A 15 10.60 -6.77 2.22
C ALA A 15 10.86 -8.11 1.50
N LYS A 16 12.12 -8.41 1.17
CA LYS A 16 12.52 -9.68 0.55
C LYS A 16 12.28 -10.88 1.48
N GLU A 17 12.61 -10.75 2.75
CA GLU A 17 12.34 -11.80 3.73
C GLU A 17 10.84 -12.03 3.92
N LEU A 18 10.06 -10.95 4.03
CA LEU A 18 8.59 -11.03 4.12
C LEU A 18 7.99 -11.74 2.90
N LYS A 19 8.43 -11.38 1.69
CA LYS A 19 7.99 -12.03 0.45
C LYS A 19 8.21 -13.55 0.51
N ASN A 20 9.38 -13.99 0.98
CA ASN A 20 9.70 -15.40 1.10
C ASN A 20 8.84 -16.12 2.15
N PHE A 21 8.51 -15.47 3.27
CA PHE A 21 7.58 -16.03 4.26
C PHE A 21 6.17 -16.19 3.69
N PHE A 22 5.67 -15.18 2.97
CA PHE A 22 4.34 -15.25 2.37
C PHE A 22 4.25 -16.34 1.29
N PHE A 23 5.27 -16.49 0.44
CA PHE A 23 5.28 -17.59 -0.54
C PHE A 23 5.21 -18.96 0.12
N LYS A 24 5.99 -19.20 1.19
CA LYS A 24 5.92 -20.46 1.92
C LYS A 24 4.53 -20.71 2.49
N TRP A 25 3.87 -19.68 3.02
CA TRP A 25 2.51 -19.81 3.53
C TRP A 25 1.49 -20.08 2.44
N ILE A 26 1.63 -19.48 1.26
CA ILE A 26 0.75 -19.76 0.11
C ILE A 26 0.91 -21.23 -0.34
N GLU A 27 2.13 -21.76 -0.30
CA GLU A 27 2.38 -23.18 -0.62
C GLU A 27 1.84 -24.13 0.46
N GLU A 28 1.97 -23.76 1.74
CA GLU A 28 1.58 -24.59 2.89
C GLU A 28 0.07 -24.57 3.13
N TYR A 29 -0.57 -23.42 2.94
CA TYR A 29 -2.00 -23.20 3.17
C TYR A 29 -2.68 -22.92 1.83
N LYS A 30 -3.57 -23.81 1.41
CA LYS A 30 -4.43 -23.57 0.25
C LYS A 30 -5.27 -22.32 0.50
N ILE A 31 -5.05 -21.30 -0.31
CA ILE A 31 -5.85 -20.07 -0.28
C ILE A 31 -7.11 -20.34 -1.10
N GLU A 32 -8.26 -20.01 -0.53
CA GLU A 32 -9.51 -19.99 -1.28
C GLU A 32 -9.50 -18.80 -2.22
N GLU A 33 -9.47 -19.07 -3.52
CA GLU A 33 -9.46 -18.04 -4.57
C GLU A 33 -10.89 -17.62 -4.95
N ASP A 34 -11.88 -18.48 -4.70
CA ASP A 34 -13.28 -18.17 -4.93
C ASP A 34 -13.81 -17.23 -3.84
N GLU A 35 -14.13 -16.00 -4.24
CA GLU A 35 -14.59 -14.95 -3.36
C GLU A 35 -15.85 -15.34 -2.55
N GLU A 36 -16.73 -16.18 -3.12
CA GLU A 36 -17.95 -16.64 -2.45
C GLU A 36 -17.66 -17.60 -1.29
N ASN A 37 -16.56 -18.35 -1.37
CA ASN A 37 -16.16 -19.34 -0.36
C ASN A 37 -15.22 -18.75 0.70
N ARG A 38 -14.73 -17.52 0.50
CA ARG A 38 -13.89 -16.83 1.47
C ARG A 38 -14.73 -16.41 2.66
N ILE A 39 -14.13 -16.46 3.86
CA ILE A 39 -14.76 -15.92 5.06
C ILE A 39 -14.86 -14.39 4.88
N PRO A 40 -16.07 -13.81 4.85
CA PRO A 40 -16.24 -12.38 4.65
C PRO A 40 -15.65 -11.64 5.85
N ILE A 41 -14.95 -10.54 5.57
CA ILE A 41 -14.52 -9.63 6.63
C ILE A 41 -15.79 -8.96 7.14
N PRO A 42 -16.07 -8.98 8.45
CA PRO A 42 -17.23 -8.29 8.99
C PRO A 42 -17.16 -6.81 8.62
N ASP A 43 -18.33 -6.23 8.31
CA ASP A 43 -18.43 -4.79 8.08
C ASP A 43 -17.83 -4.05 9.27
N ASN A 44 -17.01 -3.04 9.00
CA ASN A 44 -16.47 -2.20 10.05
C ASN A 44 -17.63 -1.57 10.81
N GLU A 45 -17.79 -1.93 12.08
CA GLU A 45 -18.62 -1.18 13.00
C GLU A 45 -18.18 0.29 12.97
N GLU A 46 -19.14 1.22 13.14
CA GLU A 46 -18.81 2.63 13.26
C GLU A 46 -17.80 2.82 14.40
N VAL A 47 -16.55 3.07 14.03
CA VAL A 47 -15.48 3.33 14.99
C VAL A 47 -15.76 4.69 15.62
N LYS A 48 -16.34 4.68 16.81
CA LYS A 48 -16.48 5.88 17.62
C LYS A 48 -15.09 6.31 18.09
N CYS A 49 -14.60 7.40 17.50
CA CYS A 49 -13.39 8.06 18.01
C CYS A 49 -13.63 8.48 19.46
N HIS A 50 -12.60 8.37 20.31
CA HIS A 50 -12.69 8.86 21.68
C HIS A 50 -12.93 10.38 21.65
N PRO A 51 -13.83 10.94 22.49
CA PRO A 51 -14.14 12.38 22.44
C PRO A 51 -12.92 13.28 22.67
N GLU A 52 -11.87 12.76 23.31
CA GLU A 52 -10.61 13.47 23.58
C GLU A 52 -9.46 13.09 22.62
N SER A 53 -9.71 12.26 21.59
CA SER A 53 -8.66 11.94 20.63
C SER A 53 -8.36 13.13 19.73
N TYR A 54 -7.10 13.56 19.67
CA TYR A 54 -6.63 14.57 18.71
C TYR A 54 -6.81 14.12 17.25
N TYR A 55 -6.75 12.81 16.99
CA TYR A 55 -6.98 12.24 15.67
C TYR A 55 -8.48 12.00 15.45
N THR A 56 -9.15 12.93 14.76
CA THR A 56 -10.47 12.67 14.21
C THR A 56 -10.29 11.94 12.88
N SER A 57 -10.51 10.63 12.81
CA SER A 57 -10.56 9.97 11.50
C SER A 57 -11.77 10.52 10.75
N ARG A 58 -11.56 11.54 9.91
CA ARG A 58 -12.57 11.98 8.96
C ARG A 58 -12.54 11.01 7.81
N LYS A 59 -13.68 10.40 7.49
CA LYS A 59 -13.81 9.63 6.25
C LYS A 59 -13.41 10.58 5.12
N ILE A 60 -12.43 10.18 4.31
CA ILE A 60 -12.08 10.91 3.09
C ILE A 60 -13.20 10.60 2.11
N ASP A 61 -14.18 11.49 2.04
CA ASP A 61 -15.33 11.43 1.12
C ASP A 61 -14.99 12.01 -0.25
N TYR A 62 -13.79 12.55 -0.42
CA TYR A 62 -13.28 13.16 -1.65
C TYR A 62 -12.13 12.35 -2.28
N SER A 63 -12.13 11.02 -2.09
CA SER A 63 -11.07 10.14 -2.62
C SER A 63 -11.00 10.18 -4.14
N ASP A 64 -12.15 10.34 -4.80
CA ASP A 64 -12.24 10.33 -6.27
C ASP A 64 -11.63 11.61 -6.86
N GLU A 65 -11.84 12.74 -6.21
CA GLU A 65 -11.25 14.03 -6.55
C GLU A 65 -9.73 14.04 -6.30
N LEU A 66 -9.27 13.43 -5.19
CA LEU A 66 -7.84 13.25 -4.95
C LEU A 66 -7.18 12.40 -6.02
N ASN A 67 -7.79 11.27 -6.38
CA ASN A 67 -7.25 10.38 -7.40
C ASN A 67 -7.13 11.10 -8.75
N GLN A 68 -8.13 11.90 -9.14
CA GLN A 68 -8.07 12.72 -10.35
C GLN A 68 -6.91 13.74 -10.32
N GLN A 69 -6.69 14.40 -9.18
CA GLN A 69 -5.58 15.33 -9.01
C GLN A 69 -4.22 14.62 -9.09
N PHE A 70 -4.09 13.45 -8.45
CA PHE A 70 -2.86 12.65 -8.50
C PHE A 70 -2.53 12.18 -9.91
N GLU A 71 -3.52 11.68 -10.67
CA GLU A 71 -3.34 11.27 -12.06
C GLU A 71 -2.84 12.43 -12.94
N PHE A 72 -3.40 13.63 -12.77
CA PHE A 72 -2.96 14.83 -13.48
C PHE A 72 -1.52 15.24 -13.13
N GLU A 73 -1.16 15.22 -11.85
CA GLU A 73 0.19 15.57 -11.40
C GLU A 73 1.24 14.55 -11.81
N LEU A 74 0.92 13.25 -11.73
CA LEU A 74 1.83 12.15 -12.09
C LEU A 74 2.07 12.09 -13.59
N SER A 75 1.04 12.32 -14.42
CA SER A 75 1.17 12.35 -15.88
C SER A 75 2.16 13.41 -16.37
N ASN A 76 2.32 14.50 -15.63
CA ASN A 76 3.25 15.58 -15.99
C ASN A 76 4.69 15.32 -15.51
N LYS A 77 4.89 14.38 -14.60
CA LYS A 77 6.17 14.20 -13.87
C LYS A 77 6.87 12.88 -14.18
N ILE A 78 6.12 11.85 -14.55
CA ILE A 78 6.63 10.50 -14.78
C ILE A 78 6.51 10.16 -16.26
N VAL A 79 7.64 9.84 -16.89
CA VAL A 79 7.68 9.27 -18.24
C VAL A 79 7.90 7.76 -18.09
N ILE A 80 6.90 6.96 -18.43
CA ILE A 80 7.02 5.50 -18.48
C ILE A 80 7.54 5.14 -19.88
N THR A 81 8.81 4.75 -19.98
CA THR A 81 9.38 4.22 -21.23
C THR A 81 9.21 2.71 -21.25
N GLU A 82 8.43 2.20 -22.20
CA GLU A 82 8.26 0.76 -22.44
C GLU A 82 9.46 0.19 -23.19
N ASP A 83 10.62 0.12 -22.55
CA ASP A 83 11.70 -0.74 -23.01
C ASP A 83 11.59 -2.08 -22.27
N ASN A 84 11.48 -3.15 -23.07
CA ASN A 84 11.11 -4.48 -22.63
C ASN A 84 11.94 -4.97 -21.43
N HIS A 85 11.20 -5.33 -20.40
CA HIS A 85 11.53 -6.16 -19.24
C HIS A 85 11.86 -5.52 -17.88
N ASP A 86 12.00 -4.20 -17.77
CA ASP A 86 12.05 -3.52 -16.46
C ASP A 86 11.36 -2.15 -16.56
N TYR A 87 10.32 -1.94 -15.74
CA TYR A 87 9.63 -0.66 -15.66
C TYR A 87 10.54 0.37 -14.97
N GLU A 88 11.46 0.98 -15.71
CA GLU A 88 12.26 2.09 -15.19
C GLU A 88 11.37 3.35 -15.09
N ILE A 89 10.97 3.67 -13.86
CA ILE A 89 10.30 4.95 -13.56
C ILE A 89 11.35 6.06 -13.63
N LYS A 90 11.33 6.86 -14.71
CA LYS A 90 12.18 8.04 -14.87
C LYS A 90 11.41 9.30 -14.47
N MET A 91 11.97 10.03 -13.52
CA MET A 91 11.47 11.34 -13.11
C MET A 91 11.94 12.39 -14.13
N SER A 92 11.06 13.30 -14.56
CA SER A 92 11.46 14.38 -15.46
C SER A 92 12.52 15.30 -14.81
N GLU A 93 13.59 15.62 -15.54
CA GLU A 93 14.74 16.44 -15.07
C GLU A 93 14.38 17.90 -14.73
N SER A 94 13.12 18.31 -14.83
CA SER A 94 12.69 19.71 -14.65
C SER A 94 12.69 20.21 -13.19
N LEU A 95 13.17 19.41 -12.24
CA LEU A 95 13.34 19.81 -10.84
C LEU A 95 14.80 19.97 -10.37
N VAL A 96 15.79 19.91 -11.27
CA VAL A 96 17.10 20.51 -10.95
C VAL A 96 17.01 22.01 -11.23
N ARG A 97 16.34 22.75 -10.34
CA ARG A 97 16.58 24.19 -10.20
C ARG A 97 17.74 24.39 -9.22
N PRO A 98 18.69 25.29 -9.52
CA PRO A 98 19.95 25.47 -8.78
C PRO A 98 19.76 25.90 -7.33
#